data_AF-A0A6U0IEM9-F1
#
_entry.id   AF-A0A6U0IEM9-F1
#
_cell.length_a   1.000
_cell.length_b   1.000
_cell.length_c   1.000
_cell.angle_alpha   90.00
_cell.angle_beta   90.00
_cell.angle_gamma   90.00
#
_symmetry.space_group_name_H-M   'P 1'
#
loop_
_entity.id
_entity.type
_entity.pdbx_description
1 polymer ?
#
loop_
_entity_poly.entity_id
_entity_poly.type
_entity_poly.pdbx_seq_one_letter_code
_entity_poly.pdbx_strand_id
1 'polypeptide(L)'
;DFFKLYHSSDSIGKSLREVAARRDFLKAIVTLTGKTFDDAHLREAFDAADLDQSGSINLPELKELLNVLDPSFSDEVVKNVMEAMDINSSGTVTWEEFHHIFNSETKRS
;
A
#
# COMPACT_ATOMS: atom_id res chain seq x y z
N ASP A 1 -10.75 -10.38 -19.68
CA ASP A 1 -10.37 -8.96 -19.78
C ASP A 1 -9.80 -8.55 -18.43
N PHE A 2 -8.53 -8.15 -18.39
CA PHE A 2 -7.82 -7.85 -17.15
C PHE A 2 -8.44 -6.65 -16.42
N PHE A 3 -8.89 -5.64 -17.16
CA PHE A 3 -9.49 -4.44 -16.57
C PHE A 3 -10.80 -4.74 -15.84
N LYS A 4 -11.63 -5.63 -16.42
CA LYS A 4 -12.86 -6.13 -15.77
C LYS A 4 -12.56 -6.96 -14.52
N LEU A 5 -11.49 -7.75 -14.52
CA LEU A 5 -11.09 -8.53 -13.34
C LEU A 5 -10.56 -7.61 -12.23
N TYR A 6 -9.73 -6.62 -12.58
CA TYR A 6 -9.17 -5.66 -11.64
C TYR A 6 -10.26 -4.81 -10.94
N HIS A 7 -11.29 -4.40 -11.68
CA HIS A 7 -12.45 -3.68 -11.13
C HIS A 7 -13.55 -4.59 -10.61
N SER A 8 -13.38 -5.92 -10.68
CA SER A 8 -14.36 -6.85 -10.16
C SER A 8 -14.45 -6.72 -8.64
N SER A 9 -15.67 -6.75 -8.11
CA SER A 9 -15.93 -6.77 -6.67
C SER A 9 -15.77 -8.17 -6.06
N ASP A 10 -15.52 -9.19 -6.88
CA ASP A 10 -15.24 -10.54 -6.41
C ASP A 10 -13.89 -10.64 -5.69
N SER A 11 -13.66 -11.78 -5.04
CA SER A 11 -12.43 -12.04 -4.29
C SER A 11 -11.17 -11.92 -5.16
N ILE A 12 -11.27 -12.22 -6.46
CA ILE A 12 -10.12 -12.18 -7.38
C ILE A 12 -9.74 -10.73 -7.64
N GLY A 13 -10.70 -9.87 -7.96
CA GLY A 13 -10.47 -8.45 -8.15
C GLY A 13 -9.93 -7.79 -6.89
N LYS A 14 -10.45 -8.15 -5.71
CA LYS A 14 -9.92 -7.68 -4.43
C LYS A 14 -8.45 -8.07 -4.23
N SER A 15 -8.11 -9.35 -4.40
CA SER A 15 -6.73 -9.82 -4.26
C SER A 15 -5.78 -9.20 -5.29
N LEU A 16 -6.24 -8.95 -6.52
CA LEU A 16 -5.42 -8.27 -7.53
C LEU A 16 -5.10 -6.82 -7.16
N ARG A 17 -6.06 -6.10 -6.56
CA ARG A 17 -5.84 -4.75 -6.04
C ARG A 17 -4.87 -4.75 -4.86
N GLU A 18 -5.03 -5.67 -3.91
CA GLU A 18 -4.12 -5.85 -2.77
C GLU A 18 -2.67 -6.10 -3.21
N VAL A 19 -2.46 -6.99 -4.19
CA VAL A 19 -1.13 -7.28 -4.75
C VAL A 19 -0.54 -6.06 -5.46
N ALA A 20 -1.34 -5.33 -6.25
CA ALA A 20 -0.87 -4.13 -6.94
C ALA A 20 -0.50 -3.01 -5.96
N ALA A 21 -1.38 -2.74 -4.98
CA ALA A 21 -1.17 -1.76 -3.91
C ALA A 21 0.14 -2.01 -3.17
N ARG A 22 0.36 -3.25 -2.72
CA ARG A 22 1.59 -3.65 -2.04
C ARG A 22 2.83 -3.44 -2.91
N ARG A 23 2.78 -3.86 -4.17
CA ARG A 23 3.90 -3.73 -5.11
C ARG A 23 4.28 -2.26 -5.30
N ASP A 24 3.30 -1.40 -5.52
CA ASP A 24 3.54 0.01 -5.83
C ASP A 24 4.01 0.78 -4.59
N PHE A 25 3.47 0.44 -3.41
CA PHE A 25 3.96 0.96 -2.13
C PHE A 25 5.45 0.61 -1.91
N LEU A 26 5.84 -0.68 -2.05
CA LEU A 26 7.23 -1.09 -1.85
C LEU A 26 8.17 -0.40 -2.83
N LYS A 27 7.76 -0.28 -4.10
CA LYS A 27 8.55 0.42 -5.11
C LYS A 27 8.73 1.90 -4.78
N ALA A 28 7.68 2.58 -4.30
CA ALA A 28 7.77 3.97 -3.90
C ALA A 28 8.77 4.15 -2.75
N ILE A 29 8.69 3.31 -1.72
CA ILE A 29 9.62 3.34 -0.59
C ILE A 29 11.05 3.03 -1.00
N VAL A 30 11.28 2.03 -1.85
CA VAL A 30 12.61 1.72 -2.39
C VAL A 30 13.15 2.92 -3.18
N THR A 31 12.30 3.61 -3.94
CA THR A 31 12.68 4.81 -4.70
C THR A 31 13.03 5.97 -3.78
N LEU A 32 12.27 6.18 -2.69
CA LEU A 32 12.50 7.23 -1.71
C LEU A 32 13.78 7.02 -0.90
N THR A 33 14.02 5.78 -0.44
CA THR A 33 15.06 5.46 0.54
C THR A 33 16.31 4.82 -0.07
N GLY A 34 16.23 4.31 -1.30
CA GLY A 34 17.27 3.50 -1.94
C GLY A 34 17.47 2.11 -1.32
N LYS A 35 16.63 1.70 -0.36
CA LYS A 35 16.76 0.44 0.37
C LYS A 35 15.69 -0.57 -0.05
N THR A 36 16.05 -1.84 -0.10
CA THR A 36 15.10 -2.96 -0.21
C THR A 36 14.69 -3.41 1.19
N PHE A 37 13.39 -3.56 1.43
CA PHE A 37 12.86 -3.93 2.73
C PHE A 37 12.41 -5.39 2.71
N ASP A 38 12.99 -6.22 3.58
CA ASP A 38 12.45 -7.53 3.95
C ASP A 38 11.49 -7.37 5.15
N ASP A 39 10.92 -8.47 5.64
CA ASP A 39 10.00 -8.46 6.79
C ASP A 39 10.58 -7.74 8.02
N ALA A 40 11.91 -7.72 8.18
CA ALA A 40 12.58 -7.07 9.30
C ALA A 40 12.61 -5.55 9.19
N HIS A 41 12.52 -4.99 7.98
CA HIS A 41 12.57 -3.55 7.75
C HIS A 41 11.20 -2.96 7.37
N LEU A 42 10.12 -3.74 7.36
CA LEU A 42 8.76 -3.23 7.12
C LEU A 42 8.41 -2.02 8.01
N ARG A 43 8.97 -1.99 9.23
CA ARG A 43 8.78 -0.86 10.14
C ARG A 43 9.41 0.43 9.64
N GLU A 44 10.64 0.36 9.11
CA GLU A 44 11.29 1.52 8.50
C GLU A 44 10.54 2.02 7.26
N ALA A 45 9.96 1.10 6.48
CA ALA A 45 9.14 1.47 5.32
C ALA A 45 7.85 2.20 5.74
N PHE A 46 7.22 1.76 6.82
CA PHE A 46 6.05 2.43 7.39
C PHE A 46 6.43 3.82 7.94
N ASP A 47 7.49 3.90 8.74
CA ASP A 47 7.95 5.16 9.34
C ASP A 47 8.41 6.18 8.27
N ALA A 48 8.85 5.72 7.09
CA ALA A 48 9.19 6.59 5.96
C ALA A 48 7.96 7.11 5.19
N ALA A 49 6.81 6.44 5.32
CA ALA A 49 5.54 6.84 4.73
C ALA A 49 4.70 7.73 5.67
N ASP A 50 4.79 7.47 6.97
CA ASP A 50 4.14 8.24 8.04
C ASP A 50 4.90 9.56 8.28
N LEU A 51 4.60 10.57 7.45
CA LEU A 51 5.33 11.83 7.42
C LEU A 51 5.12 12.66 8.69
N ASP A 52 3.92 12.58 9.28
CA ASP A 52 3.57 13.30 10.50
C ASP A 52 3.83 12.49 11.80
N GLN A 53 4.26 11.23 11.67
CA GLN A 53 4.51 10.31 12.79
C GLN A 53 3.28 10.09 13.66
N SER A 54 2.08 10.12 13.07
CA SER A 54 0.81 9.87 13.75
C SER A 54 0.64 8.40 14.16
N GLY A 55 1.45 7.49 13.59
CA GLY A 55 1.31 6.05 13.75
C GLY A 55 0.33 5.43 12.76
N SER A 56 -0.11 6.20 11.76
CA SER A 56 -1.03 5.76 10.72
C SER A 56 -0.78 6.53 9.42
N ILE A 57 -0.81 5.86 8.28
CA ILE A 57 -0.63 6.52 6.98
C ILE A 57 -2.00 7.00 6.49
N ASN A 58 -2.16 8.29 6.32
CA ASN A 58 -3.38 8.88 5.77
C ASN A 58 -3.32 8.97 4.22
N LEU A 59 -4.47 9.24 3.59
CA LEU A 59 -4.57 9.32 2.12
C LEU A 59 -3.63 10.40 1.50
N PRO A 60 -3.52 11.62 2.05
CA PRO A 60 -2.51 12.59 1.63
C PRO A 60 -1.07 12.06 1.67
N GLU A 61 -0.67 11.40 2.75
CA GLU A 61 0.69 10.85 2.89
C GLU A 61 0.96 9.73 1.90
N LEU A 62 -0.01 8.82 1.72
CA LEU A 62 0.07 7.78 0.70
C LEU A 62 0.18 8.37 -0.70
N LYS A 63 -0.53 9.48 -0.98
CA LYS A 63 -0.44 10.20 -2.26
C LYS A 63 0.96 10.76 -2.49
N GLU A 64 1.53 11.45 -1.49
CA GLU A 64 2.88 12.00 -1.58
C GLU A 64 3.91 10.89 -1.83
N LEU A 65 3.77 9.76 -1.14
CA LEU A 65 4.63 8.60 -1.36
C LEU A 65 4.50 8.03 -2.77
N LEU A 66 3.28 7.81 -3.27
CA LEU A 66 3.05 7.27 -4.61
C LEU A 66 3.48 8.23 -5.72
N ASN A 67 3.37 9.55 -5.49
CA ASN A 67 3.86 10.57 -6.41
C ASN A 67 5.38 10.49 -6.62
N VAL A 68 6.15 10.03 -5.63
CA VAL A 68 7.60 9.79 -5.77
C VAL A 68 7.87 8.67 -6.79
N LEU A 69 6.98 7.68 -6.88
CA LEU A 69 7.09 6.59 -7.84
C LEU A 69 6.64 7.03 -9.24
N ASP A 70 5.44 7.61 -9.32
CA ASP A 70 4.87 8.10 -10.56
C ASP A 70 3.88 9.25 -10.28
N PRO A 71 4.21 10.50 -10.69
CA PRO A 71 3.32 11.64 -10.50
C PRO A 71 2.05 11.59 -11.37
N SER A 72 1.91 10.60 -12.25
CA SER A 72 0.71 10.39 -13.06
C SER A 72 -0.40 9.62 -12.34
N PHE A 73 -0.14 9.11 -11.12
CA PHE A 73 -1.19 8.48 -10.33
C PHE A 73 -2.29 9.49 -9.98
N SER A 74 -3.51 9.20 -10.45
CA SER A 74 -4.68 10.01 -10.12
C SER A 74 -5.15 9.74 -8.69
N ASP A 75 -5.91 10.69 -8.14
CA ASP A 75 -6.54 10.56 -6.82
C ASP A 75 -7.40 9.30 -6.70
N GLU A 76 -8.00 8.86 -7.80
CA GLU A 76 -8.78 7.62 -7.88
C GLU A 76 -7.90 6.38 -7.70
N VAL A 77 -6.71 6.35 -8.32
CA VAL A 77 -5.76 5.26 -8.13
C VAL A 77 -5.26 5.23 -6.69
N VAL A 78 -4.91 6.38 -6.11
CA VAL A 78 -4.48 6.47 -4.71
C VAL A 78 -5.57 5.98 -3.75
N LYS A 79 -6.82 6.38 -4.00
CA LYS A 79 -7.97 5.91 -3.21
C LYS A 79 -8.17 4.40 -3.32
N ASN A 80 -8.01 3.83 -4.51
CA ASN A 80 -8.09 2.38 -4.71
C ASN A 80 -6.97 1.64 -3.98
N VAL A 81 -5.75 2.19 -3.94
CA VAL A 81 -4.64 1.64 -3.15
C VAL A 81 -4.96 1.72 -1.66
N MET A 82 -5.49 2.86 -1.21
CA MET A 82 -5.91 3.06 0.17
C MET A 82 -6.97 2.04 0.59
N GLU A 83 -8.04 1.88 -0.18
CA GLU A 83 -9.12 0.92 0.08
C GLU A 83 -8.64 -0.53 0.07
N ALA A 84 -7.58 -0.85 -0.68
CA ALA A 84 -6.96 -2.17 -0.67
C ALA A 84 -6.11 -2.41 0.59
N MET A 85 -5.60 -1.35 1.22
CA MET A 85 -4.73 -1.43 2.39
C MET A 85 -5.46 -1.17 3.73
N ASP A 86 -6.55 -0.42 3.70
CA ASP A 86 -7.38 -0.06 4.85
C ASP A 86 -8.44 -1.15 5.10
N ILE A 87 -8.06 -2.18 5.87
CA ILE A 87 -8.90 -3.36 6.11
C ILE A 87 -10.15 -3.00 6.90
N ASN A 88 -10.00 -2.10 7.88
CA ASN A 88 -11.11 -1.68 8.75
C ASN A 88 -11.92 -0.50 8.19
N SER A 89 -11.52 0.05 7.03
CA SER A 89 -12.16 1.20 6.38
C SER A 89 -12.18 2.46 7.26
N SER A 90 -11.12 2.69 8.03
CA SER A 90 -10.96 3.87 8.90
C SER A 90 -10.59 5.15 8.15
N GLY A 91 -10.14 5.03 6.90
CA GLY A 91 -9.55 6.10 6.12
C GLY A 91 -8.07 6.35 6.41
N THR A 92 -7.43 5.47 7.19
CA THR A 92 -6.01 5.48 7.54
C THR A 92 -5.47 4.05 7.55
N VAL A 93 -4.19 3.84 7.23
CA VAL A 93 -3.56 2.52 7.34
C VAL A 93 -2.73 2.50 8.61
N THR A 94 -3.15 1.71 9.60
CA THR A 94 -2.40 1.50 10.84
C THR A 94 -1.21 0.58 10.63
N TRP A 95 -0.24 0.60 11.55
CA TRP A 95 0.89 -0.33 11.53
C TRP A 95 0.42 -1.79 11.53
N GLU A 96 -0.63 -2.13 12.27
CA GLU A 96 -1.16 -3.49 12.33
C GLU A 96 -1.72 -3.94 10.98
N GLU A 97 -2.45 -3.07 10.28
CA GLU A 97 -2.99 -3.34 8.95
C GLU A 97 -1.88 -3.47 7.92
N PHE A 98 -0.92 -2.54 7.95
CA PHE A 98 0.28 -2.59 7.14
C PHE A 98 1.02 -3.90 7.35
N HIS A 99 1.38 -4.23 8.58
CA HIS A 99 2.07 -5.48 8.89
C HIS A 99 1.24 -6.71 8.49
N HIS A 100 -0.10 -6.68 8.64
CA HIS A 100 -0.96 -7.77 8.22
C HIS A 100 -0.91 -8.01 6.71
N ILE A 101 -1.05 -6.97 5.89
CA ILE A 101 -1.02 -7.09 4.43
C ILE A 101 0.35 -7.58 3.95
N PHE A 102 1.40 -7.17 4.64
CA PHE A 102 2.76 -7.46 4.24
C PHE A 102 3.25 -8.84 4.75
N ASN A 103 2.79 -9.30 5.90
CA ASN A 103 3.19 -10.59 6.48
C ASN A 103 2.20 -11.75 6.15
N SER A 104 0.94 -11.45 5.83
CA SER A 104 -0.08 -12.50 5.55
C SER A 104 0.21 -13.33 4.29
N GLU A 105 0.95 -12.79 3.32
CA GLU A 105 1.37 -13.53 2.11
C GLU A 105 2.60 -14.43 2.36
N THR A 106 3.39 -14.18 3.40
CA THR A 106 4.61 -14.96 3.70
C THR A 106 4.30 -16.32 4.34
N LYS A 107 3.05 -16.55 4.78
CA LYS A 107 2.58 -17.81 5.39
C LYS A 107 1.74 -18.71 4.47
N ARG A 108 1.77 -18.51 3.14
CA ARG A 108 1.30 -19.56 2.20
C ARG A 108 2.48 -20.47 1.84
N SER A 109 2.93 -21.26 2.82
CA SER A 109 3.84 -22.40 2.63
C SER A 109 3.03 -23.69 2.50
#